data_AF-A0A944QB32-F1
#
_entry.id   AF-A0A944QB32-F1
#
_cell.length_a   1.000
_cell.length_b   1.000
_cell.length_c   1.000
_cell.angle_alpha   90.00
_cell.angle_beta   90.00
_cell.angle_gamma   90.00
#
_symmetry.space_group_name_H-M   'P 1'
#
loop_
_entity.id
_entity.type
_entity.pdbx_description
1 polymer ?
#
loop_
_entity_poly.entity_id
_entity_poly.type
_entity_poly.pdbx_seq_one_letter_code
_entity_poly.pdbx_strand_id
1 'polypeptide(L)' 'MVSYSAVERASSKDPHDWGRAMAKAMTRLLDAARLDGQHFEHEFLFGEDLHMRIEENGDGAVVSVTWHPESQGFAP' A
#
# COMPACT_ATOMS: atom_id res chain seq x y z
N MET A 1 5.16 -0.73 -16.97
CA MET A 1 4.21 -0.16 -16.01
C MET A 1 4.88 -0.21 -14.65
N VAL A 2 5.04 0.93 -13.97
CA VAL A 2 5.69 0.94 -12.66
C VAL A 2 4.71 0.40 -11.64
N SER A 3 5.20 -0.42 -10.71
CA SER A 3 4.41 -0.98 -9.62
C SER A 3 5.08 -0.66 -8.31
N TYR A 4 4.35 -0.06 -7.40
CA TYR A 4 4.81 0.20 -6.04
C TYR A 4 4.25 -0.88 -5.13
N SER A 5 5.07 -1.37 -4.22
CA SER A 5 4.61 -2.31 -3.20
C SER A 5 5.24 -1.99 -1.85
N ALA A 6 4.48 -2.24 -0.79
CA ALA A 6 4.93 -2.07 0.57
C ALA A 6 4.40 -3.21 1.44
N VAL A 7 5.20 -3.56 2.45
CA VAL A 7 4.90 -4.67 3.36
C VAL A 7 5.02 -4.19 4.80
N GLU A 8 4.04 -4.57 5.62
CA GLU A 8 4.05 -4.37 7.06
C GLU A 8 3.61 -5.60 7.83
N ARG A 9 4.04 -5.66 9.10
CA ARG A 9 3.71 -6.77 10.00
C ARG A 9 2.78 -6.30 11.11
N ALA A 10 1.72 -7.06 11.33
CA ALA A 10 0.92 -7.00 12.54
C ALA A 10 1.38 -8.10 13.49
N SER A 11 1.46 -7.79 14.79
CA SER A 11 1.81 -8.75 15.85
C SER A 11 0.65 -9.62 16.31
N SER A 12 -0.51 -9.50 15.67
CA SER A 12 -1.77 -10.17 16.02
C SER A 12 -2.42 -10.72 14.76
N LYS A 13 -3.14 -11.84 14.90
CA LYS A 13 -4.01 -12.41 13.87
C LYS A 13 -5.43 -11.82 13.90
N ASP A 14 -5.72 -10.96 14.86
CA ASP A 14 -7.03 -10.30 14.94
C ASP A 14 -7.12 -9.18 13.88
N PRO A 15 -8.10 -9.23 12.96
CA PRO A 15 -8.33 -8.17 11.99
C PRO A 15 -8.48 -6.77 12.58
N HIS A 16 -8.98 -6.64 13.81
CA HIS A 16 -9.11 -5.36 14.49
C HIS A 16 -7.75 -4.69 14.76
N ASP A 17 -6.68 -5.46 14.88
CA ASP A 17 -5.33 -4.96 15.14
C ASP A 17 -4.57 -4.59 13.85
N TRP A 18 -5.09 -4.99 12.68
CA TRP A 18 -4.39 -4.80 11.40
C TRP A 18 -4.47 -3.39 10.87
N GLY A 19 -5.42 -2.56 11.33
CA GLY A 19 -5.60 -1.19 10.84
C GLY A 19 -4.31 -0.35 10.93
N ARG A 20 -3.51 -0.55 11.99
CA ARG A 20 -2.20 0.12 12.13
C ARG A 20 -1.18 -0.38 11.09
N ALA A 21 -1.14 -1.68 10.83
CA ALA A 21 -0.22 -2.26 9.84
C ALA A 21 -0.60 -1.84 8.42
N MET A 22 -1.90 -1.83 8.10
CA MET A 22 -2.43 -1.35 6.82
C MET A 22 -2.09 0.12 6.58
N ALA A 23 -2.34 1.00 7.56
CA ALA A 23 -2.02 2.42 7.45
C ALA A 23 -0.53 2.65 7.18
N LYS A 24 0.34 1.93 7.91
CA LYS A 24 1.79 2.00 7.67
C LYS A 24 2.20 1.46 6.30
N ALA A 25 1.58 0.38 5.82
CA ALA A 25 1.87 -0.16 4.49
C ALA A 25 1.50 0.85 3.40
N MET A 26 0.36 1.53 3.53
CA MET A 26 -0.05 2.59 2.60
C MET A 26 0.90 3.79 2.63
N THR A 27 1.36 4.23 3.81
CA THR A 27 2.37 5.30 3.90
C THR A 27 3.68 4.90 3.22
N ARG A 28 4.17 3.68 3.50
CA ARG A 28 5.41 3.16 2.89
C ARG A 28 5.31 2.99 1.37
N LEU A 29 4.12 2.67 0.88
CA LEU A 29 3.84 2.58 -0.55
C LEU A 29 4.04 3.94 -1.23
N LEU A 30 3.48 5.01 -0.65
CA LEU A 30 3.65 6.37 -1.15
C LEU A 30 5.10 6.84 -1.03
N ASP A 31 5.78 6.52 0.08
CA ASP A 31 7.21 6.82 0.24
C ASP A 31 8.06 6.12 -0.83
N ALA A 32 7.75 4.86 -1.16
CA ALA A 32 8.45 4.12 -2.22
C ALA A 32 8.26 4.78 -3.59
N ALA A 33 7.05 5.30 -3.85
CA ALA A 33 6.77 6.02 -5.08
C ALA A 33 7.47 7.39 -5.14
N ARG A 34 7.52 8.10 -4.01
CA ARG A 34 8.26 9.36 -3.85
C ARG A 34 9.76 9.21 -4.09
N LEU A 35 10.37 8.13 -3.61
CA LEU A 35 11.79 7.83 -3.82
C LEU A 35 12.13 7.57 -5.29
N ASP A 36 11.16 7.10 -6.07
CA ASP A 36 11.28 6.86 -7.51
C ASP A 36 11.09 8.15 -8.34
N GLY A 37 11.05 9.31 -7.68
CA GLY A 37 10.86 10.62 -8.30
C GLY A 37 9.41 10.95 -8.66
N GLN A 38 8.48 10.02 -8.41
CA GLN A 38 7.06 10.28 -8.59
C GLN A 38 6.49 10.98 -7.36
N HIS A 39 6.05 12.23 -7.49
CA HIS A 39 5.44 12.98 -6.39
C HIS A 39 3.97 12.58 -6.20
N PHE A 40 3.73 11.33 -5.85
CA PHE A 40 2.40 10.86 -5.47
C PHE A 40 2.13 11.18 -4.00
N GLU A 41 1.21 12.11 -3.78
CA GLU A 41 0.62 12.38 -2.47
C GLU A 41 -0.52 11.39 -2.17
N HIS A 42 -1.01 11.36 -0.93
CA HIS A 42 -2.10 10.46 -0.54
C HIS A 42 -3.40 10.65 -1.36
N GLU A 43 -3.58 11.84 -1.95
CA GLU A 43 -4.74 12.16 -2.79
C GLU A 43 -4.76 11.36 -4.10
N PHE A 44 -3.60 10.88 -4.56
CA PHE A 44 -3.50 10.06 -5.76
C PHE A 44 -4.03 8.65 -5.56
N LEU A 45 -4.31 8.24 -4.32
CA LEU A 45 -4.94 6.94 -4.04
C LEU A 45 -6.47 6.99 -4.21
N PHE A 46 -7.07 8.17 -4.35
CA PHE A 46 -8.52 8.27 -4.52
C PHE A 46 -8.94 7.80 -5.90
N GLY A 47 -9.80 6.78 -5.94
CA GLY A 47 -10.29 6.20 -7.19
C GLY A 47 -9.36 5.16 -7.81
N GLU A 48 -8.18 4.93 -7.21
CA GLU A 48 -7.25 3.90 -7.64
C GLU A 48 -7.54 2.55 -6.99
N ASP A 49 -7.26 1.48 -7.73
CA ASP A 49 -7.33 0.13 -7.20
C ASP A 49 -6.04 -0.25 -6.45
N LEU A 50 -6.19 -0.50 -5.16
CA LEU A 50 -5.13 -1.01 -4.30
C LEU A 50 -5.30 -2.51 -4.07
N HIS A 51 -4.29 -3.28 -4.48
CA HIS A 51 -4.26 -4.71 -4.22
C HIS A 51 -3.64 -4.97 -2.85
N MET A 52 -4.49 -5.26 -1.87
CA MET A 52 -4.06 -5.68 -0.54
C MET A 52 -4.10 -7.20 -0.40
N ARG A 53 -3.04 -7.79 0.15
CA ARG A 53 -2.95 -9.20 0.53
C ARG A 53 -2.56 -9.30 1.99
N ILE A 54 -3.28 -10.14 2.74
CA ILE A 54 -2.99 -10.44 4.13
C ILE A 54 -2.64 -11.92 4.24
N GLU A 55 -1.49 -12.21 4.82
CA GLU A 55 -0.96 -13.56 4.98
C GLU A 55 -0.62 -13.82 6.46
N GLU A 56 -0.84 -15.04 6.91
CA GLU A 56 -0.43 -15.45 8.26
C GLU A 56 1.09 -15.44 8.37
N ASN A 57 1.62 -14.95 9.50
CA ASN A 57 3.05 -14.98 9.77
C ASN A 57 3.31 -15.28 11.24
N GLY A 58 3.48 -16.57 11.56
CA GLY A 58 3.72 -17.05 12.92
C GLY A 58 2.54 -16.70 13.83
N ASP A 59 2.77 -15.83 14.80
CA ASP A 59 1.75 -15.38 15.75
C ASP A 59 0.97 -14.14 15.28
N GLY A 60 1.32 -13.58 14.12
CA GLY A 60 0.72 -12.37 13.58
C GLY A 60 0.31 -12.49 12.11
N ALA A 61 0.29 -11.36 11.43
CA ALA A 61 -0.06 -11.25 10.02
C ALA A 61 0.91 -10.34 9.27
N VAL A 62 1.09 -10.60 7.98
CA VAL A 62 1.81 -9.75 7.03
C VAL A 62 0.77 -9.12 6.12
N VAL A 63 0.82 -7.79 6.03
CA VAL A 63 0.01 -7.00 5.11
C VAL A 63 0.90 -6.51 3.99
N SER A 64 0.59 -6.91 2.77
CA SER A 64 1.24 -6.46 1.55
C SER A 64 0.25 -5.59 0.77
N VAL A 65 0.67 -4.40 0.38
CA VAL A 65 -0.13 -3.49 -0.47
C VAL A 65 0.65 -3.23 -1.74
N THR A 66 -0.01 -3.44 -2.88
CA THR A 66 0.54 -3.16 -4.21
C THR A 66 -0.36 -2.18 -4.92
N TRP A 67 0.25 -1.21 -5.60
CA TRP A 67 -0.43 -0.25 -6.44
C TRP A 67 0.25 -0.17 -7.79
N HIS A 68 -0.58 -0.19 -8.82
CA HIS A 68 -0.19 0.06 -10.19
C HIS A 68 -0.82 1.39 -10.58
N PRO A 69 -0.12 2.52 -10.41
CA PRO A 69 -0.65 3.78 -10.89
C PRO A 69 -0.95 3.63 -12.36
N GLU A 70 -2.23 3.76 -12.73
CA GLU A 70 -2.56 3.94 -14.12
C GLU A 70 -1.84 5.21 -14.56
N SER A 71 -1.18 5.19 -15.73
CA SER A 71 -0.75 6.44 -16.33
C SER A 71 -2.02 7.26 -16.44
N GLN A 72 -2.18 8.27 -15.56
CA GLN A 72 -3.30 9.19 -15.63
C GLN A 72 -3.35 9.67 -17.06
N GLY A 73 -4.28 9.09 -17.83
CA GLY A 73 -4.70 9.64 -19.09
C GLY A 73 -5.38 10.92 -18.69
N PHE A 74 -4.60 11.99 -18.56
CA PHE A 74 -5.08 13.33 -18.39
C PHE A 74 -5.92 13.61 -19.64
N ALA A 75 -7.21 13.32 -19.56
CA ALA A 75 -8.14 13.68 -20.60
C ALA A 75 -8.28 15.22 -20.55
N PRO A 76 -8.03 15.92 -21.66
CA PRO A 76 -8.01 17.37 -21.71
C PRO A 76 -9.37 18.02 -21.44
#